data_AF-A0A7Y5G4K6-F1
#
_entry.id   AF-A0A7Y5G4K6-F1
#
_cell.length_a   1.000
_cell.length_b   1.000
_cell.length_c   1.000
_cell.angle_alpha   90.00
_cell.angle_beta   90.00
_cell.angle_gamma   90.00
#
_symmetry.space_group_name_H-M   'P 1'
#
loop_
_entity.id
_entity.type
_entity.pdbx_description
1 polymer ?
#
loop_
_entity_poly.entity_id
_entity_poly.type
_entity_poly.pdbx_seq_one_letter_code
_entity_poly.pdbx_strand_id
1 'polypeptide(L)'
;WPGHYICAEGRYLEGKNERRAGIFIGPEFGTVNKPDLVAAAREAGDADFDTLITCAFNYDAHTSEFSKLGRIPVLKARMNADLHMADDLKNTGKGNLFVIFGEPDIDVLPAKDGQIKVKVNGVDVFHPNTGEVRSDSAEGIACWFIDTDYNEESFFVRHAYFLGANDPYKSLKTTLKAEINEEAWATLHSDTSRPFDKPKSGRIAVKVINHLGDEVMKVFKVK
;
A
#
# COMPACT_ATOMS: atom_id res chain seq x y z
N TRP A 1 -26.34 -15.36 -0.82
CA TRP A 1 -26.52 -16.54 -1.68
C TRP A 1 -25.15 -17.09 -2.05
N PRO A 2 -25.05 -18.39 -2.42
CA PRO A 2 -24.12 -18.84 -3.43
C PRO A 2 -24.89 -19.16 -4.73
N GLY A 3 -24.50 -18.51 -5.83
CA GLY A 3 -24.98 -18.78 -7.18
C GLY A 3 -23.98 -19.61 -7.94
N HIS A 4 -23.96 -19.53 -9.27
CA HIS A 4 -23.02 -20.35 -10.05
C HIS A 4 -21.61 -19.75 -10.02
N TYR A 5 -21.50 -18.44 -10.19
CA TYR A 5 -20.26 -17.69 -10.09
C TYR A 5 -20.14 -16.92 -8.78
N ILE A 6 -21.24 -16.40 -8.24
CA ILE A 6 -21.12 -15.54 -7.08
C ILE A 6 -21.17 -16.34 -5.79
N CYS A 7 -20.11 -16.23 -5.00
CA CYS A 7 -19.89 -17.06 -3.81
C CYS A 7 -20.51 -16.44 -2.55
N ALA A 8 -20.63 -15.11 -2.50
CA ALA A 8 -21.15 -14.40 -1.32
C ALA A 8 -21.80 -13.06 -1.68
N GLU A 9 -22.53 -12.50 -0.72
CA GLU A 9 -23.15 -11.18 -0.77
C GLU A 9 -22.53 -10.26 0.27
N GLY A 10 -22.23 -9.02 -0.13
CA GLY A 10 -21.91 -7.92 0.75
C GLY A 10 -22.99 -6.83 0.67
N ARG A 11 -23.10 -6.04 1.74
CA ARG A 11 -23.91 -4.81 1.76
C ARG A 11 -23.05 -3.63 2.13
N TYR A 12 -23.28 -2.50 1.47
CA TYR A 12 -22.52 -1.27 1.72
C TYR A 12 -23.43 -0.06 1.58
N LEU A 13 -23.02 1.06 2.20
CA LEU A 13 -23.75 2.32 2.10
C LEU A 13 -23.12 3.20 1.01
N GLU A 14 -23.94 3.67 0.09
CA GLU A 14 -23.60 4.73 -0.85
C GLU A 14 -24.40 5.98 -0.46
N GLY A 15 -23.76 6.85 0.35
CA GLY A 15 -24.45 7.95 1.02
C GLY A 15 -25.45 7.43 2.06
N LYS A 16 -26.75 7.57 1.77
CA LYS A 16 -27.85 7.08 2.63
C LYS A 16 -28.51 5.80 2.11
N ASN A 17 -28.13 5.33 0.92
CA ASN A 17 -28.76 4.18 0.28
C ASN A 17 -27.94 2.91 0.57
N GLU A 18 -28.61 1.86 1.03
CA GLU A 18 -28.00 0.52 1.12
C GLU A 18 -27.92 -0.10 -0.28
N ARG A 19 -26.75 -0.65 -0.60
CA ARG A 19 -26.40 -1.28 -1.88
C ARG A 19 -25.93 -2.70 -1.65
N ARG A 20 -26.10 -3.56 -2.66
CA ARG A 20 -25.70 -4.97 -2.64
C ARG A 20 -24.50 -5.20 -3.54
N ALA A 21 -23.50 -5.91 -3.02
CA ALA A 21 -22.33 -6.35 -3.77
C ALA A 21 -22.33 -7.87 -3.91
N GLY A 22 -22.15 -8.37 -5.13
CA GLY A 22 -21.85 -9.77 -5.38
C GLY A 22 -20.35 -10.03 -5.24
N ILE A 23 -19.96 -11.15 -4.63
CA ILE A 23 -18.55 -11.50 -4.42
C ILE A 23 -18.20 -12.75 -5.23
N PHE A 24 -17.46 -12.58 -6.31
CA PHE A 24 -16.86 -13.67 -7.08
C PHE A 24 -15.47 -13.98 -6.53
N ILE A 25 -15.21 -15.25 -6.21
CA ILE A 25 -13.90 -15.73 -5.81
C ILE A 25 -13.35 -16.59 -6.95
N GLY A 26 -12.26 -16.14 -7.55
CA GLY A 26 -11.55 -16.83 -8.60
C GLY A 26 -10.87 -18.12 -8.11
N PRO A 27 -10.28 -18.90 -9.03
CA PRO A 27 -9.62 -20.13 -8.68
C PRO A 27 -8.45 -19.89 -7.72
N GLU A 28 -8.24 -20.83 -6.80
CA GLU A 28 -7.10 -20.86 -5.88
C GLU A 28 -5.78 -20.90 -6.67
N PHE A 29 -5.66 -21.86 -7.58
CA PHE A 29 -4.53 -21.97 -8.50
C PHE A 29 -5.00 -21.59 -9.91
N GLY A 30 -4.61 -20.40 -10.37
CA GLY A 30 -4.93 -19.98 -11.73
C GLY A 30 -5.07 -18.49 -11.88
N THR A 31 -5.62 -18.10 -13.03
CA THR A 31 -5.82 -16.71 -13.41
C THR A 31 -7.28 -16.53 -13.79
N VAL A 32 -7.92 -15.50 -13.25
CA VAL A 32 -9.25 -15.08 -13.70
C VAL A 32 -9.12 -14.42 -15.07
N ASN A 33 -9.91 -14.91 -16.02
CA ASN A 33 -9.91 -14.41 -17.39
C ASN A 33 -11.15 -13.54 -17.68
N LYS A 34 -11.14 -12.86 -18.84
CA LYS A 34 -12.27 -12.00 -19.24
C LYS A 34 -13.61 -12.75 -19.33
N PRO A 35 -13.72 -13.96 -19.92
CA PRO A 35 -14.94 -14.76 -19.87
C PRO A 35 -15.49 -14.99 -18.46
N ASP A 36 -14.64 -15.30 -17.48
CA ASP A 36 -15.05 -15.49 -16.07
C ASP A 36 -15.70 -14.22 -15.52
N LEU A 37 -15.08 -13.06 -15.77
CA LEU A 37 -15.61 -11.76 -15.34
C LEU A 37 -16.94 -11.43 -16.00
N VAL A 38 -17.10 -11.74 -17.29
CA VAL A 38 -18.35 -11.51 -18.01
C VAL A 38 -19.47 -12.38 -17.46
N ALA A 39 -19.19 -13.66 -17.19
CA ALA A 39 -20.17 -14.59 -16.64
C ALA A 39 -20.60 -14.19 -15.22
N ALA A 40 -19.64 -13.88 -14.35
CA ALA A 40 -19.92 -13.40 -13.00
C ALA A 40 -20.69 -12.07 -12.99
N ALA A 41 -20.32 -11.12 -13.86
CA ALA A 41 -21.01 -9.83 -13.92
C ALA A 41 -22.43 -9.94 -14.50
N ARG A 42 -22.66 -10.89 -15.42
CA ARG A 42 -24.01 -11.20 -15.92
C ARG A 42 -24.88 -11.77 -14.79
N GLU A 43 -24.38 -12.76 -14.05
CA GLU A 43 -25.09 -13.32 -12.91
C GLU A 43 -25.40 -12.27 -11.84
N ALA A 44 -24.43 -11.40 -11.53
CA ALA A 44 -24.64 -10.29 -10.61
C ALA A 44 -25.73 -9.32 -11.10
N GLY A 45 -25.79 -9.06 -12.41
CA GLY A 45 -26.81 -8.23 -13.03
C GLY A 45 -28.21 -8.86 -12.97
N ASP A 46 -28.31 -10.16 -13.23
CA ASP A 46 -29.55 -10.95 -13.20
C ASP A 46 -30.10 -11.10 -11.77
N ALA A 47 -29.22 -11.05 -10.76
CA ALA A 47 -29.59 -11.17 -9.34
C ALA A 47 -29.71 -9.81 -8.60
N ASP A 48 -29.80 -8.71 -9.36
CA ASP A 48 -29.99 -7.34 -8.84
C ASP A 48 -28.94 -6.90 -7.82
N PHE A 49 -27.67 -7.22 -8.08
CA PHE A 49 -26.56 -6.59 -7.39
C PHE A 49 -26.27 -5.21 -7.97
N ASP A 50 -25.81 -4.29 -7.14
CA ASP A 50 -25.39 -2.96 -7.56
C ASP A 50 -23.92 -2.95 -8.02
N THR A 51 -23.10 -3.90 -7.56
CA THR A 51 -21.68 -4.01 -7.87
C THR A 51 -21.22 -5.47 -7.83
N LEU A 52 -20.20 -5.81 -8.63
CA LEU A 52 -19.46 -7.06 -8.51
C LEU A 52 -18.06 -6.80 -7.94
N ILE A 53 -17.71 -7.48 -6.86
CA ILE A 53 -16.34 -7.57 -6.33
C ILE A 53 -15.75 -8.90 -6.76
N THR A 54 -14.60 -8.88 -7.40
CA THR A 54 -13.88 -10.07 -7.86
C THR A 54 -12.62 -10.21 -7.04
N CYS A 55 -12.41 -11.37 -6.45
CA CYS A 55 -11.23 -11.69 -5.65
C CYS A 55 -10.43 -12.77 -6.39
N ALA A 56 -9.19 -12.48 -6.76
CA ALA A 56 -8.33 -13.46 -7.43
C ALA A 56 -6.86 -13.22 -7.10
N PHE A 57 -6.07 -14.29 -7.06
CA PHE A 57 -4.61 -14.17 -6.95
C PHE A 57 -4.00 -13.55 -8.21
N ASN A 58 -4.48 -13.98 -9.38
CA ASN A 58 -4.04 -13.47 -10.67
C ASN A 58 -5.21 -13.12 -11.59
N TYR A 59 -4.96 -12.11 -12.41
CA TYR A 59 -5.86 -11.63 -13.46
C TYR A 59 -5.11 -11.62 -14.79
N ASP A 60 -5.77 -12.06 -15.87
CA ASP A 60 -5.13 -12.04 -17.18
C ASP A 60 -4.90 -10.60 -17.65
N ALA A 61 -3.98 -10.38 -18.60
CA ALA A 61 -3.66 -9.03 -19.08
C ALA A 61 -4.89 -8.31 -19.69
N HIS A 62 -5.78 -9.06 -20.34
CA HIS A 62 -6.96 -8.55 -21.04
C HIS A 62 -8.12 -8.18 -20.11
N THR A 63 -8.07 -8.60 -18.84
CA THR A 63 -9.06 -8.23 -17.84
C THR A 63 -8.84 -6.81 -17.34
N SER A 64 -7.63 -6.24 -17.44
CA SER A 64 -7.28 -4.92 -16.90
C SER A 64 -8.29 -3.83 -17.29
N GLU A 65 -8.71 -3.82 -18.56
CA GLU A 65 -9.66 -2.85 -19.11
C GLU A 65 -11.14 -3.16 -18.81
N PHE A 66 -11.44 -4.34 -18.27
CA PHE A 66 -12.80 -4.73 -17.93
C PHE A 66 -13.21 -4.16 -16.57
N SER A 67 -13.87 -3.01 -16.57
CA SER A 67 -14.30 -2.29 -15.35
C SER A 67 -15.81 -2.33 -15.09
N LYS A 68 -16.61 -2.77 -16.06
CA LYS A 68 -18.07 -2.90 -15.93
C LYS A 68 -18.68 -3.81 -17.00
N LEU A 69 -19.87 -4.34 -16.70
CA LEU A 69 -20.76 -4.97 -17.68
C LEU A 69 -22.18 -4.41 -17.51
N GLY A 70 -22.69 -3.72 -18.53
CA GLY A 70 -23.97 -3.02 -18.44
C GLY A 70 -23.95 -2.00 -17.28
N ARG A 71 -24.88 -2.14 -16.32
CA ARG A 71 -24.97 -1.30 -15.12
C ARG A 71 -24.05 -1.74 -13.97
N ILE A 72 -23.42 -2.91 -14.06
CA ILE A 72 -22.67 -3.52 -12.96
C ILE A 72 -21.20 -3.10 -13.06
N PRO A 73 -20.70 -2.21 -12.18
CA PRO A 73 -19.27 -1.99 -12.04
C PRO A 73 -18.59 -3.23 -11.46
N VAL A 74 -17.35 -3.48 -11.90
CA VAL A 74 -16.54 -4.63 -11.50
C VAL A 74 -15.28 -4.13 -10.78
N LEU A 75 -15.19 -4.45 -9.49
CA LEU A 75 -14.08 -4.09 -8.62
C LEU A 75 -13.16 -5.30 -8.45
N LYS A 76 -11.90 -5.18 -8.90
CA LYS A 76 -10.92 -6.26 -8.80
C LYS A 76 -10.09 -6.11 -7.54
N ALA A 77 -10.25 -7.05 -6.62
CA ALA A 77 -9.36 -7.28 -5.50
C ALA A 77 -8.34 -8.36 -5.88
N ARG A 78 -7.05 -8.02 -5.80
CA ARG A 78 -5.97 -8.99 -5.95
C ARG A 78 -5.63 -9.57 -4.58
N MET A 79 -5.78 -10.87 -4.43
CA MET A 79 -5.43 -11.60 -3.21
C MET A 79 -3.92 -11.82 -3.15
N ASN A 80 -3.32 -11.65 -1.98
CA ASN A 80 -1.89 -11.89 -1.80
C ASN A 80 -1.60 -13.40 -1.80
N ALA A 81 -0.65 -13.85 -2.63
CA ALA A 81 -0.22 -15.25 -2.77
C ALA A 81 0.19 -15.91 -1.43
N ASP A 82 0.57 -15.13 -0.42
CA ASP A 82 0.89 -15.61 0.92
C ASP A 82 -0.29 -16.30 1.63
N LEU A 83 -1.54 -16.08 1.17
CA LEU A 83 -2.71 -16.86 1.62
C LEU A 83 -2.54 -18.36 1.39
N HIS A 84 -1.76 -18.80 0.39
CA HIS A 84 -1.48 -20.24 0.17
C HIS A 84 -0.51 -20.83 1.19
N MET A 85 0.29 -19.99 1.87
CA MET A 85 1.27 -20.42 2.88
C MET A 85 0.70 -20.32 4.31
N ALA A 86 -0.59 -20.02 4.46
CA ALA A 86 -1.23 -19.82 5.75
C ALA A 86 -1.11 -21.03 6.70
N ASP A 87 -1.11 -22.25 6.14
CA ASP A 87 -1.00 -23.50 6.91
C ASP A 87 0.45 -23.90 7.22
N ASP A 88 1.43 -23.43 6.43
CA ASP A 88 2.87 -23.70 6.61
C ASP A 88 3.56 -22.70 7.55
N LEU A 89 2.89 -21.59 7.86
CA LEU A 89 3.34 -20.62 8.85
C LEU A 89 3.03 -21.13 10.26
N LYS A 90 4.05 -21.18 11.13
CA LYS A 90 3.88 -21.56 12.55
C LYS A 90 2.73 -20.78 13.18
N ASN A 91 1.66 -21.48 13.50
CA ASN A 91 0.46 -20.93 14.11
C ASN A 91 0.73 -20.57 15.59
N THR A 92 1.43 -19.46 15.81
CA THR A 92 1.80 -18.95 17.14
C THR A 92 0.64 -18.24 17.85
N GLY A 93 -0.58 -18.29 17.30
CA GLY A 93 -1.70 -17.45 17.72
C GLY A 93 -1.50 -15.95 17.45
N LYS A 94 -0.35 -15.59 16.86
CA LYS A 94 0.05 -14.24 16.41
C LYS A 94 0.43 -14.26 14.93
N GLY A 95 -0.20 -15.13 14.14
CA GLY A 95 -0.09 -15.10 12.69
C GLY A 95 -0.72 -13.82 12.17
N ASN A 96 0.02 -12.70 12.23
CA ASN A 96 -0.33 -11.44 11.60
C ASN A 96 -0.11 -11.60 10.10
N LEU A 97 -0.95 -12.41 9.45
CA LEU A 97 -0.95 -12.54 7.99
C LEU A 97 -1.43 -11.25 7.30
N PHE A 98 -1.93 -10.27 8.06
CA PHE A 98 -2.40 -9.01 7.50
C PHE A 98 -2.14 -7.87 8.49
N VAL A 99 -1.36 -6.89 8.05
CA VAL A 99 -1.30 -5.55 8.63
C VAL A 99 -1.50 -4.61 7.45
N ILE A 100 -2.56 -3.80 7.47
CA ILE A 100 -2.80 -2.82 6.40
C ILE A 100 -2.11 -1.53 6.82
N PHE A 101 -1.08 -1.14 6.08
CA PHE A 101 -0.39 0.13 6.30
C PHE A 101 -1.19 1.25 5.66
N GLY A 102 -1.57 2.23 6.48
CA GLY A 102 -2.20 3.46 6.07
C GLY A 102 -1.19 4.43 5.46
N GLU A 103 -1.69 5.62 5.11
CA GLU A 103 -0.83 6.69 4.62
C GLU A 103 0.19 7.11 5.70
N PRO A 104 1.43 7.44 5.33
CA PRO A 104 2.39 7.97 6.28
C PRO A 104 1.96 9.36 6.78
N ASP A 105 2.15 9.62 8.07
CA ASP A 105 1.94 10.93 8.68
C ASP A 105 3.22 11.77 8.56
N ILE A 106 3.10 12.92 7.90
CA ILE A 106 4.23 13.69 7.41
C ILE A 106 3.95 15.18 7.54
N ASP A 107 4.92 15.89 8.11
CA ASP A 107 4.96 17.34 8.16
C ASP A 107 5.98 17.91 7.15
N VAL A 108 5.57 18.94 6.41
CA VAL A 108 6.48 19.77 5.60
C VAL A 108 6.79 21.04 6.37
N LEU A 109 8.04 21.18 6.80
CA LEU A 109 8.50 22.25 7.69
C LEU A 109 9.33 23.28 6.91
N PRO A 110 9.20 24.58 7.19
CA PRO A 110 10.08 25.59 6.62
C PRO A 110 11.51 25.46 7.19
N ALA A 111 12.51 25.74 6.37
CA ALA A 111 13.92 25.82 6.76
C ALA A 111 14.52 27.19 6.40
N LYS A 112 15.82 27.37 6.69
CA LYS A 112 16.55 28.59 6.33
C LYS A 112 16.64 28.72 4.81
N ASP A 113 16.86 29.95 4.34
CA ASP A 113 17.13 30.27 2.93
C ASP A 113 16.00 29.86 1.96
N GLY A 114 14.76 29.81 2.43
CA GLY A 114 13.58 29.45 1.62
C GLY A 114 13.45 27.97 1.32
N GLN A 115 14.31 27.13 1.91
CA GLN A 115 14.27 25.68 1.80
C GLN A 115 13.16 25.08 2.66
N ILE A 116 12.90 23.79 2.46
CA ILE A 116 11.95 23.00 3.24
C ILE A 116 12.62 21.76 3.81
N LYS A 117 12.01 21.20 4.85
CA LYS A 117 12.30 19.88 5.41
C LYS A 117 11.04 19.05 5.46
N VAL A 118 11.20 17.75 5.48
CA VAL A 118 10.13 16.79 5.68
C VAL A 118 10.38 16.06 6.99
N LYS A 119 9.38 15.93 7.84
CA LYS A 119 9.43 15.09 9.04
C LYS A 119 8.40 13.98 8.90
N VAL A 120 8.80 12.74 9.16
CA VAL A 120 7.89 11.60 9.24
C VAL A 120 7.56 11.36 10.71
N ASN A 121 6.29 11.46 11.07
CA ASN A 121 5.82 11.25 12.43
C ASN A 121 5.54 9.77 12.71
N GLY A 122 5.17 9.02 11.67
CA GLY A 122 4.79 7.63 11.78
C GLY A 122 4.02 7.10 10.57
N VAL A 123 3.42 5.93 10.74
CA VAL A 123 2.52 5.31 9.76
C VAL A 123 1.36 4.67 10.51
N ASP A 124 0.15 4.81 9.98
CA ASP A 124 -0.99 4.11 10.54
C ASP A 124 -0.92 2.61 10.20
N VAL A 125 -1.17 1.78 11.20
CA VAL A 125 -1.08 0.33 11.16
C VAL A 125 -2.44 -0.22 11.55
N PHE A 126 -3.18 -0.73 10.57
CA PHE A 126 -4.44 -1.40 10.84
C PHE A 126 -4.22 -2.89 11.10
N HIS A 127 -4.65 -3.34 12.26
CA HIS A 127 -4.64 -4.74 12.67
C HIS A 127 -6.02 -5.37 12.39
N PRO A 128 -6.17 -6.16 11.32
CA PRO A 128 -7.47 -6.69 10.90
C PRO A 128 -8.09 -7.65 11.92
N ASN A 129 -7.25 -8.34 12.69
CA ASN A 129 -7.69 -9.28 13.71
C ASN A 129 -8.39 -8.58 14.89
N THR A 130 -8.02 -7.34 15.20
CA THR A 130 -8.61 -6.56 16.30
C THR A 130 -9.53 -5.46 15.80
N GLY A 131 -9.45 -5.08 14.53
CA GLY A 131 -10.12 -3.91 13.96
C GLY A 131 -9.53 -2.58 14.45
N GLU A 132 -8.37 -2.60 15.11
CA GLU A 132 -7.73 -1.43 15.69
C GLU A 132 -6.80 -0.77 14.67
N VAL A 133 -6.95 0.55 14.47
CA VAL A 133 -5.95 1.38 13.79
C VAL A 133 -5.02 1.92 14.87
N ARG A 134 -3.74 1.57 14.80
CA ARG A 134 -2.69 2.16 15.64
C ARG A 134 -1.85 3.09 14.79
N SER A 135 -1.76 4.35 15.17
CA SER A 135 -0.73 5.23 14.61
C SER A 135 0.59 4.81 15.24
N ASP A 136 1.39 4.07 14.46
CA ASP A 136 2.72 3.69 14.91
C ASP A 136 3.62 4.91 14.89
N SER A 137 4.51 5.03 15.86
CA SER A 137 5.50 6.10 15.87
C SER A 137 6.53 5.84 14.78
N ALA A 138 7.48 6.76 14.60
CA ALA A 138 8.61 6.59 13.68
C ALA A 138 9.45 5.30 13.94
N GLU A 139 9.27 4.63 15.07
CA GLU A 139 9.94 3.37 15.44
C GLU A 139 9.52 2.16 14.58
N GLY A 140 8.31 2.16 14.01
CA GLY A 140 7.83 1.10 13.11
C GLY A 140 8.42 1.15 11.70
N ILE A 141 9.19 2.21 11.39
CA ILE A 141 9.73 2.49 10.07
C ILE A 141 11.14 1.91 9.95
N ALA A 142 11.37 1.04 8.96
CA ALA A 142 12.72 0.57 8.66
C ALA A 142 13.51 1.65 7.93
N CYS A 143 12.93 2.20 6.85
CA CYS A 143 13.50 3.30 6.09
C CYS A 143 12.43 4.14 5.41
N TRP A 144 12.82 5.35 5.03
CA TRP A 144 11.97 6.25 4.26
C TRP A 144 12.80 7.07 3.27
N PHE A 145 12.16 7.42 2.16
CA PHE A 145 12.77 8.05 1.01
C PHE A 145 11.97 9.28 0.59
N ILE A 146 12.67 10.26 0.04
CA ILE A 146 12.06 11.47 -0.52
C ILE A 146 12.48 11.60 -1.97
N ASP A 147 11.48 11.78 -2.82
CA ASP A 147 11.61 12.41 -4.11
C ASP A 147 11.31 13.91 -3.94
N THR A 148 12.35 14.73 -4.02
CA THR A 148 12.27 16.18 -3.77
C THR A 148 11.76 16.99 -4.95
N ASP A 149 11.44 16.37 -6.09
CA ASP A 149 10.91 17.04 -7.30
C ASP A 149 10.15 16.00 -8.14
N TYR A 150 9.01 15.56 -7.61
CA TYR A 150 8.28 14.40 -8.12
C TYR A 150 7.47 14.76 -9.37
N ASN A 151 7.74 14.04 -10.46
CA ASN A 151 7.16 14.30 -11.78
C ASN A 151 5.83 13.55 -12.06
N GLU A 152 5.30 12.80 -11.08
CA GLU A 152 4.10 11.95 -11.21
C GLU A 152 4.27 10.68 -12.06
N GLU A 153 5.44 10.44 -12.65
CA GLU A 153 5.70 9.27 -13.50
C GLU A 153 6.59 8.23 -12.82
N SER A 154 7.62 8.68 -12.09
CA SER A 154 8.61 7.80 -11.49
C SER A 154 9.14 8.39 -10.20
N PHE A 155 9.35 7.52 -9.21
CA PHE A 155 9.90 7.91 -7.91
C PHE A 155 11.42 7.82 -7.94
N PHE A 156 12.09 8.95 -7.79
CA PHE A 156 13.55 9.01 -7.68
C PHE A 156 13.95 9.23 -6.23
N VAL A 157 14.66 8.26 -5.64
CA VAL A 157 15.22 8.40 -4.30
C VAL A 157 16.30 9.49 -4.34
N ARG A 158 15.98 10.68 -3.82
CA ARG A 158 16.93 11.80 -3.70
C ARG A 158 17.46 11.92 -2.29
N HIS A 159 16.61 11.69 -1.30
CA HIS A 159 17.01 11.53 0.11
C HIS A 159 16.61 10.16 0.63
N ALA A 160 17.42 9.61 1.53
CA ALA A 160 17.18 8.32 2.17
C ALA A 160 17.55 8.36 3.65
N TYR A 161 16.71 7.73 4.46
CA TYR A 161 16.83 7.68 5.91
C TYR A 161 16.42 6.31 6.44
N PHE A 162 17.04 5.88 7.53
CA PHE A 162 16.87 4.54 8.11
C PHE A 162 16.60 4.70 9.60
N LEU A 163 15.41 4.30 10.07
CA LEU A 163 14.95 4.50 11.45
C LEU A 163 14.93 3.20 12.27
N GLY A 164 15.06 2.07 11.60
CA GLY A 164 14.77 0.77 12.17
C GLY A 164 15.66 0.29 13.33
N ALA A 165 15.03 -0.33 14.33
CA ALA A 165 15.65 -0.86 15.56
C ALA A 165 16.52 -2.13 15.38
N ASN A 166 16.51 -2.79 14.21
CA ASN A 166 17.09 -4.13 14.02
C ASN A 166 17.98 -4.28 12.77
N ASP A 167 19.07 -3.50 12.71
CA ASP A 167 20.27 -3.82 11.93
C ASP A 167 20.29 -3.75 10.36
N PRO A 168 19.25 -3.29 9.60
CA PRO A 168 19.45 -3.05 8.16
C PRO A 168 20.50 -1.94 7.94
N TYR A 169 20.57 -0.97 8.85
CA TYR A 169 21.58 0.09 8.88
C TYR A 169 23.02 -0.44 9.01
N LYS A 170 23.24 -1.48 9.83
CA LYS A 170 24.56 -2.10 10.00
C LYS A 170 24.92 -3.03 8.85
N SER A 171 23.92 -3.73 8.29
CA SER A 171 24.11 -4.54 7.09
C SER A 171 24.52 -3.66 5.91
N LEU A 172 23.88 -2.49 5.73
CA LEU A 172 24.25 -1.50 4.72
C LEU A 172 25.65 -0.93 4.96
N LYS A 173 25.99 -0.56 6.20
CA LYS A 173 27.34 -0.12 6.60
C LYS A 173 28.40 -1.17 6.26
N THR A 174 28.10 -2.44 6.52
CA THR A 174 29.01 -3.58 6.28
C THR A 174 29.19 -3.85 4.79
N THR A 175 28.17 -3.61 3.96
CA THR A 175 28.25 -3.79 2.50
C THR A 175 29.02 -2.66 1.82
N LEU A 176 28.87 -1.42 2.29
CA LEU A 176 29.47 -0.25 1.65
C LEU A 176 30.97 -0.05 1.96
N LYS A 177 31.49 -0.71 3.01
CA LYS A 177 32.88 -1.15 3.29
C LYS A 177 34.11 -0.28 2.94
N ALA A 178 34.04 0.90 2.31
CA ALA A 178 35.24 1.61 1.83
C ALA A 178 35.31 3.12 2.07
N GLU A 179 34.22 3.89 2.11
CA GLU A 179 34.32 5.37 2.22
C GLU A 179 33.15 6.02 3.00
N ILE A 180 32.91 5.58 4.24
CA ILE A 180 31.82 6.15 5.04
C ILE A 180 32.35 7.30 5.89
N ASN A 181 31.97 8.54 5.54
CA ASN A 181 32.07 9.68 6.46
C ASN A 181 31.05 9.46 7.60
N GLU A 182 31.53 9.26 8.83
CA GLU A 182 30.69 8.93 9.99
C GLU A 182 29.67 10.01 10.33
N GLU A 183 29.98 11.30 10.12
CA GLU A 183 29.03 12.39 10.31
C GLU A 183 27.93 12.35 9.25
N ALA A 184 28.30 12.17 7.98
CA ALA A 184 27.33 12.04 6.90
C ALA A 184 26.42 10.81 7.11
N TRP A 185 26.96 9.74 7.68
CA TRP A 185 26.27 8.50 7.99
C TRP A 185 25.27 8.66 9.15
N ALA A 186 25.66 9.36 10.23
CA ALA A 186 24.79 9.63 11.38
C ALA A 186 23.52 10.40 10.98
N THR A 187 23.63 11.32 10.01
CA THR A 187 22.46 12.08 9.53
C THR A 187 21.46 11.25 8.70
N LEU A 188 21.79 10.00 8.35
CA LEU A 188 20.84 9.08 7.69
C LEU A 188 19.91 8.40 8.70
N HIS A 189 20.25 8.43 9.99
CA HIS A 189 19.37 7.94 11.07
C HIS A 189 18.56 9.11 11.64
N SER A 190 17.56 9.57 10.87
CA SER A 190 16.70 10.68 11.27
C SER A 190 15.27 10.52 10.74
N ASP A 191 14.32 10.97 11.55
CA ASP A 191 12.91 11.11 11.20
C ASP A 191 12.65 12.42 10.43
N THR A 192 13.67 13.28 10.35
CA THR A 192 13.59 14.60 9.76
C THR A 192 14.65 14.75 8.68
N SER A 193 14.22 15.22 7.52
CA SER A 193 15.10 15.38 6.38
C SER A 193 16.11 16.50 6.59
N ARG A 194 17.23 16.39 5.87
CA ARG A 194 18.08 17.55 5.57
C ARG A 194 17.24 18.58 4.79
N PRO A 195 17.51 19.89 4.93
CA PRO A 195 16.85 20.89 4.12
C PRO A 195 17.11 20.66 2.62
N PHE A 196 16.12 20.98 1.78
CA PHE A 196 16.27 20.97 0.33
C PHE A 196 15.41 22.08 -0.31
N ASP A 197 15.75 22.46 -1.54
CA ASP A 197 15.05 23.50 -2.27
C ASP A 197 13.63 23.06 -2.63
N LYS A 198 12.70 24.03 -2.74
CA LYS A 198 11.35 23.72 -3.18
C LYS A 198 11.34 23.08 -4.58
N PRO A 199 10.50 22.05 -4.82
CA PRO A 199 10.42 21.35 -6.10
C PRO A 199 10.02 22.29 -7.25
N LYS A 200 10.68 22.16 -8.41
CA LYS A 200 10.29 22.89 -9.63
C LYS A 200 8.95 22.42 -10.16
N SER A 201 8.65 21.14 -10.01
CA SER A 201 7.35 20.52 -10.28
C SER A 201 6.25 20.96 -9.31
N GLY A 202 6.60 21.61 -8.20
CA GLY A 202 5.67 21.96 -7.13
C GLY A 202 5.24 20.76 -6.27
N ARG A 203 5.88 19.59 -6.42
CA ARG A 203 5.54 18.36 -5.68
C ARG A 203 6.74 17.65 -5.12
N ILE A 204 6.53 17.03 -3.97
CA ILE A 204 7.42 16.02 -3.41
C ILE A 204 6.64 14.73 -3.23
N ALA A 205 7.33 13.60 -3.26
CA ALA A 205 6.77 12.32 -2.84
C ALA A 205 7.62 11.74 -1.71
N VAL A 206 6.95 11.16 -0.73
CA VAL A 206 7.60 10.50 0.41
C VAL A 206 7.14 9.07 0.44
N LYS A 207 8.11 8.15 0.45
CA LYS A 207 7.86 6.71 0.53
C LYS A 207 8.39 6.20 1.86
N VAL A 208 7.60 5.40 2.56
CA VAL A 208 7.95 4.78 3.84
C VAL A 208 7.92 3.27 3.67
N ILE A 209 8.92 2.58 4.23
CA ILE A 209 9.06 1.13 4.20
C ILE A 209 9.22 0.62 5.63
N ASN A 210 8.44 -0.39 5.99
CA ASN A 210 8.50 -1.02 7.30
C ASN A 210 9.57 -2.13 7.37
N HIS A 211 9.66 -2.80 8.52
CA HIS A 211 10.58 -3.92 8.73
C HIS A 211 10.23 -5.22 7.99
N LEU A 212 9.01 -5.33 7.47
CA LEU A 212 8.51 -6.49 6.73
C LEU A 212 8.69 -6.32 5.20
N GLY A 213 9.03 -5.11 4.74
CA GLY A 213 9.18 -4.77 3.32
C GLY A 213 7.93 -4.16 2.67
N ASP A 214 6.88 -3.87 3.45
CA ASP A 214 5.71 -3.16 2.94
C ASP A 214 6.04 -1.70 2.67
N GLU A 215 5.57 -1.18 1.54
CA GLU A 215 5.82 0.19 1.10
C GLU A 215 4.51 0.98 0.97
N VAL A 216 4.50 2.20 1.51
CA VAL A 216 3.44 3.19 1.30
C VAL A 216 4.05 4.51 0.84
N MET A 217 3.32 5.27 0.03
CA MET A 217 3.79 6.53 -0.52
C MET A 217 2.72 7.61 -0.46
N LYS A 218 3.13 8.85 -0.16
CA LYS A 218 2.26 10.02 -0.18
C LYS A 218 2.90 11.17 -0.96
N VAL A 219 2.10 11.85 -1.77
CA VAL A 219 2.52 12.97 -2.61
C VAL A 219 2.00 14.26 -1.99
N PHE A 220 2.87 15.27 -1.86
CA PHE A 220 2.54 16.58 -1.32
C PHE A 220 2.78 17.65 -2.36
N LYS A 221 1.84 18.60 -2.44
CA LYS A 221 2.03 19.85 -3.21
C LYS A 221 2.70 20.86 -2.30
N VAL A 222 3.87 21.35 -2.71
CA VAL A 222 4.63 22.36 -1.97
C VAL A 222 4.75 23.60 -2.84
N LYS A 223 4.04 24.67 -2.44
CA LYS A 223 4.09 25.99 -3.08
C LYS A 223 5.12 26.88 -2.40
#